data_AF-A0A7V1D783-F1
#
_entry.id   AF-A0A7V1D783-F1
#
_cell.length_a   1.000
_cell.length_b   1.000
_cell.length_c   1.000
_cell.angle_alpha   90.00
_cell.angle_beta   90.00
_cell.angle_gamma   90.00
#
_symmetry.space_group_name_H-M   'P 1'
#
loop_
_entity.id
_entity.type
_entity.pdbx_description
1 polymer ?
#
loop_
_entity_poly.entity_id
_entity_poly.type
_entity_poly.pdbx_seq_one_letter_code
_entity_poly.pdbx_strand_id
1 'polypeptide(L)'
;MGIASLILGIIGILLVLVPLVGTICSILAIIYGIVSLRRKKRVGMSIAGLSLGIIGIVIFIVVLVVALPGVISEAIPRFKEQNQKHKAVMTETDIDIISTALELYWLDIDHYPSTKAGLKALEVRDPADDPGDKWNGPYLKRKLKVKKSPAGIPTDRWGNELQYTSDGKSFTIISYGADGKPGGTGFDKDIKSGERYYEKKYYEHELKSE
;
A
#
# COMPACT_ATOMS: atom_id res chain seq x y z
N MET A 1 28.59 27.08 -31.42
CA MET A 1 28.46 26.68 -30.00
C MET A 1 27.82 27.77 -29.14
N GLY A 2 28.33 29.01 -29.07
CA GLY A 2 27.68 30.07 -28.25
C GLY A 2 26.22 30.41 -28.61
N ILE A 3 25.84 30.34 -29.89
CA ILE A 3 24.43 30.49 -30.30
C ILE A 3 23.56 29.34 -29.80
N ALA A 4 24.09 28.11 -29.81
CA ALA A 4 23.37 26.93 -29.33
C ALA A 4 23.13 27.01 -27.81
N SER A 5 24.11 27.48 -27.03
CA SER A 5 23.91 27.66 -25.58
C SER A 5 22.87 28.73 -25.25
N LEU A 6 22.79 29.81 -26.04
CA LEU A 6 21.76 30.85 -25.86
C LEU A 6 20.36 30.31 -26.17
N ILE A 7 20.20 29.65 -27.32
CA ILE A 7 18.91 29.08 -27.74
C ILE A 7 18.44 28.05 -26.72
N LEU A 8 19.32 27.17 -26.24
CA LEU A 8 18.99 26.18 -25.22
C LEU A 8 18.60 26.82 -23.87
N GLY A 9 19.24 27.93 -23.48
CA GLY A 9 18.87 28.66 -22.26
C GLY A 9 17.49 29.32 -22.37
N ILE A 10 17.16 29.93 -23.52
CA ILE A 10 15.84 30.51 -23.78
C ILE A 10 14.76 29.41 -23.79
N ILE A 11 15.02 28.30 -24.49
CA ILE A 11 14.11 27.15 -24.52
C ILE A 11 13.92 26.55 -23.12
N GLY A 12 14.99 26.44 -22.32
CA GLY A 12 14.91 25.94 -20.94
C GLY A 12 14.02 26.79 -20.03
N ILE A 13 14.04 28.11 -20.21
CA ILE A 13 13.14 29.04 -19.48
C ILE A 13 11.70 28.92 -19.99
N LEU A 14 11.49 28.91 -21.31
CA LEU A 14 10.15 28.79 -21.90
C LEU A 14 9.47 27.47 -21.54
N LEU A 15 10.24 26.39 -21.40
CA LEU A 15 9.75 25.05 -21.09
C LEU A 15 9.86 24.69 -19.59
N VAL A 16 10.03 25.67 -18.70
CA VAL A 16 10.18 25.42 -17.25
C VAL A 16 8.94 24.76 -16.62
N LEU A 17 7.77 24.92 -17.25
CA LEU A 17 6.52 24.27 -16.86
C LEU A 17 6.45 22.78 -17.23
N VAL A 18 7.35 22.30 -18.10
CA VAL A 18 7.47 20.90 -18.49
C VAL A 18 8.75 20.32 -17.85
N PRO A 19 8.67 19.72 -16.65
CA PRO A 19 9.83 19.41 -15.79
C PRO A 19 10.94 18.68 -16.53
N LEU A 20 10.57 17.67 -17.31
CA LEU A 20 11.51 16.75 -17.93
C LEU A 20 12.25 17.38 -19.11
N VAL A 21 11.60 18.27 -19.87
CA VAL A 21 12.20 18.89 -21.06
C VAL A 21 12.96 20.17 -20.69
N GLY A 22 12.39 21.02 -19.84
CA GLY A 22 13.00 22.27 -19.42
C GLY A 22 14.32 22.07 -18.66
N THR A 23 14.39 21.09 -17.75
CA THR A 23 15.61 20.79 -16.98
C THR A 23 16.73 20.24 -17.86
N ILE A 24 16.41 19.35 -18.80
CA ILE A 24 17.38 18.81 -19.77
C ILE A 24 17.96 19.94 -20.63
N CYS A 25 17.11 20.83 -21.16
CA CYS A 25 17.56 21.98 -21.96
C CYS A 25 18.45 22.94 -21.17
N SER A 26 18.11 23.24 -19.91
CA SER A 26 18.93 24.09 -19.04
C SER A 26 20.29 23.47 -18.70
N ILE A 27 20.36 22.15 -18.46
CA ILE A 27 21.62 21.44 -18.24
C ILE A 27 22.49 21.47 -19.50
N LEU A 28 21.90 21.24 -20.69
CA LEU A 28 22.62 21.33 -21.95
C LEU A 28 23.13 22.76 -22.22
N ALA A 29 22.34 23.79 -21.92
CA ALA A 29 22.76 25.18 -22.02
C ALA A 29 24.02 25.47 -21.17
N ILE A 30 24.07 24.91 -19.95
CA ILE A 30 25.22 25.04 -19.04
C ILE A 30 26.45 24.34 -19.62
N ILE A 31 26.31 23.08 -20.08
CA ILE A 31 27.41 22.30 -20.66
C ILE A 31 27.99 23.00 -21.90
N TYR A 32 27.13 23.40 -22.84
CA TYR A 32 27.56 24.08 -24.07
C TYR A 32 28.15 25.45 -23.80
N GLY A 33 27.65 26.16 -22.79
CA GLY A 33 28.21 27.44 -22.36
C GLY A 33 29.64 27.28 -21.83
N ILE A 34 29.88 26.32 -20.93
CA ILE A 34 31.22 26.03 -20.36
C ILE A 34 32.20 25.62 -21.46
N VAL A 35 31.79 24.73 -22.38
CA VAL A 35 32.63 24.27 -23.50
C VAL A 35 32.95 25.42 -24.47
N SER A 36 32.00 26.33 -24.69
CA SER A 36 32.18 27.48 -25.60
C SER A 36 33.12 28.54 -25.03
N LEU A 37 33.15 28.73 -23.71
CA LEU A 37 34.09 29.65 -23.05
C LEU A 37 35.57 29.24 -23.26
N ARG A 38 35.86 27.94 -23.38
CA ARG A 38 37.23 27.45 -23.64
C ARG A 38 37.77 27.80 -25.03
N ARG A 39 36.92 28.17 -26.00
CA ARG A 39 37.33 28.40 -27.41
C ARG A 39 37.53 29.89 -27.78
N LYS A 40 37.48 30.82 -26.82
CA LYS A 40 37.83 32.27 -26.89
C LYS A 40 37.33 33.13 -28.09
N LYS A 41 36.45 32.62 -28.96
CA LYS A 41 36.07 33.30 -30.23
C LYS A 41 34.78 34.13 -30.14
N ARG A 42 33.86 33.86 -29.20
CA ARG A 42 32.61 34.63 -28.94
C ARG A 42 32.10 34.41 -27.51
N VAL A 43 32.58 35.21 -26.56
CA VAL A 43 32.40 34.97 -25.12
C VAL A 43 31.03 35.46 -24.60
N GLY A 44 30.54 36.61 -25.09
CA GLY A 44 29.31 37.24 -24.56
C GLY A 44 28.05 36.37 -24.66
N MET A 45 27.86 35.68 -25.80
CA MET A 45 26.67 34.85 -26.03
C MET A 45 26.69 33.53 -25.25
N SER A 46 27.89 33.05 -24.88
CA SER A 46 28.03 31.86 -24.03
C SER A 46 27.74 32.19 -22.57
N ILE A 47 28.14 33.37 -22.09
CA ILE A 47 27.80 33.84 -20.76
C ILE A 47 26.28 33.99 -20.61
N ALA A 48 25.61 34.56 -21.63
CA ALA A 48 24.15 34.68 -21.64
C ALA A 48 23.42 33.31 -21.63
N GLY A 49 23.92 32.31 -22.36
CA GLY A 49 23.37 30.95 -22.30
C GLY A 49 23.54 30.28 -20.94
N LEU A 50 24.69 30.50 -20.28
CA LEU A 50 24.97 29.98 -18.94
C LEU A 50 24.05 30.61 -17.89
N SER A 51 23.91 31.94 -17.88
CA SER A 51 23.09 32.64 -16.90
C SER A 51 21.61 32.25 -17.03
N LEU A 52 21.08 32.17 -18.26
CA LEU A 52 19.70 31.74 -18.51
C LEU A 52 19.47 30.28 -18.08
N GLY A 53 20.42 29.38 -18.31
CA GLY A 53 20.32 27.98 -17.86
C GLY A 53 20.26 27.87 -16.33
N ILE A 54 21.10 28.61 -15.61
CA ILE A 54 21.08 28.64 -14.13
C ILE A 54 19.76 29.22 -13.62
N ILE A 55 19.29 30.33 -14.20
CA ILE A 55 18.02 30.96 -13.83
C ILE A 55 16.85 29.98 -14.06
N GLY A 56 16.83 29.26 -15.19
CA GLY A 56 15.80 28.26 -15.47
C GLY A 56 15.75 27.14 -14.43
N ILE A 57 16.91 26.65 -13.97
CA ILE A 57 16.97 25.64 -12.90
C ILE A 57 16.47 26.21 -11.57
N VAL A 58 16.86 27.44 -11.21
CA VAL A 58 16.40 28.08 -9.96
C VAL A 58 14.89 28.29 -9.98
N ILE A 59 14.33 28.80 -11.08
CA ILE A 59 12.87 28.97 -11.22
C ILE A 59 12.16 27.62 -11.12
N PHE A 60 12.69 26.58 -11.77
CA PHE A 60 12.13 25.23 -11.67
C PHE A 60 12.08 24.74 -10.21
N ILE A 61 13.16 24.91 -9.44
CA ILE A 61 13.22 24.53 -8.03
C ILE A 61 12.19 25.31 -7.21
N VAL A 62 12.06 26.62 -7.43
CA VAL A 62 11.09 27.47 -6.73
C VAL A 62 9.65 27.02 -7.03
N VAL A 63 9.32 26.76 -8.30
CA VAL A 63 8.00 26.25 -8.70
C VAL A 63 7.74 24.89 -8.06
N LEU A 64 8.72 24.00 -8.03
CA LEU A 64 8.60 22.68 -7.41
C LEU A 64 8.25 22.80 -5.92
N VAL A 65 8.97 23.66 -5.18
CA VAL A 65 8.78 23.83 -3.73
C VAL A 65 7.47 24.55 -3.39
N VAL A 66 7.01 25.50 -4.22
CA VAL A 66 5.81 26.29 -3.93
C VAL A 66 4.53 25.62 -4.47
N ALA A 67 4.57 25.06 -5.68
CA ALA A 67 3.36 24.54 -6.36
C ALA A 67 3.05 23.07 -6.04
N LEU A 68 4.06 22.21 -5.81
CA LEU A 68 3.79 20.80 -5.55
C LEU A 68 3.13 20.51 -4.19
N PRO A 69 3.46 21.18 -3.07
CA PRO A 69 2.83 20.88 -1.80
C PRO A 69 1.30 21.05 -1.83
N GLY A 70 0.80 22.03 -2.59
CA GLY A 70 -0.64 22.27 -2.74
C GLY A 70 -1.38 21.13 -3.44
N VAL A 71 -0.77 20.47 -4.42
CA VAL A 71 -1.38 19.36 -5.16
C VAL A 71 -1.32 18.04 -4.37
N ILE A 72 -0.28 17.86 -3.55
CA ILE A 72 -0.08 16.61 -2.79
C ILE A 72 -0.96 16.56 -1.53
N SER A 73 -1.30 17.71 -0.94
CA SER A 73 -2.02 17.80 0.34
C SER A 73 -3.42 17.17 0.32
N GLU A 74 -4.16 17.27 -0.78
CA GLU A 74 -5.53 16.72 -0.87
C GLU A 74 -5.57 15.23 -1.22
N ALA A 75 -4.50 14.71 -1.83
CA ALA A 75 -4.43 13.33 -2.26
C ALA A 75 -4.15 12.36 -1.10
N ILE A 76 -3.29 12.77 -0.15
CA ILE A 76 -2.86 11.95 0.99
C ILE A 76 -4.02 11.38 1.83
N PRO A 77 -5.03 12.16 2.28
CA PRO A 77 -6.10 11.62 3.12
C PRO A 77 -6.99 10.63 2.38
N ARG A 78 -7.30 10.85 1.09
CA ARG A 78 -8.11 9.94 0.26
C ARG A 78 -7.42 8.59 0.06
N PHE A 79 -6.11 8.61 -0.21
CA PHE A 79 -5.32 7.37 -0.32
C PHE A 79 -5.29 6.60 1.00
N LYS A 80 -5.16 7.28 2.14
CA LYS A 80 -5.16 6.63 3.46
C LYS A 80 -6.49 5.95 3.74
N GLU A 81 -7.63 6.62 3.51
CA GLU A 81 -8.95 6.04 3.73
C GLU A 81 -9.23 4.84 2.81
N GLN A 82 -8.88 4.95 1.52
CA GLN A 82 -9.02 3.82 0.58
C GLN A 82 -8.18 2.61 1.01
N ASN A 83 -6.96 2.84 1.48
CA ASN A 83 -6.11 1.76 2.00
C ASN A 83 -6.76 1.06 3.20
N GLN A 84 -7.34 1.82 4.14
CA GLN A 84 -8.06 1.24 5.29
C GLN A 84 -9.27 0.40 4.84
N LYS A 85 -10.04 0.87 3.85
CA LYS A 85 -11.13 0.08 3.25
C LYS A 85 -10.64 -1.23 2.66
N HIS A 86 -9.55 -1.20 1.90
CA HIS A 86 -8.98 -2.42 1.31
C HIS A 86 -8.52 -3.39 2.39
N LYS A 87 -7.88 -2.91 3.46
CA LYS A 87 -7.45 -3.75 4.59
C LYS A 87 -8.63 -4.45 5.27
N ALA A 88 -9.73 -3.73 5.49
CA ALA A 88 -10.93 -4.31 6.08
C ALA A 88 -11.55 -5.40 5.18
N VAL A 89 -11.78 -5.11 3.88
CA VAL A 89 -12.29 -6.12 2.91
C VAL A 89 -11.38 -7.35 2.84
N MET A 90 -10.07 -7.14 2.73
CA MET A 90 -9.13 -8.25 2.63
C MET A 90 -9.05 -9.06 3.93
N THR A 91 -9.24 -8.44 5.09
CA THR A 91 -9.29 -9.14 6.38
C THR A 91 -10.51 -10.05 6.45
N GLU A 92 -11.67 -9.59 5.98
CA GLU A 92 -12.89 -10.42 5.89
C GLU A 92 -12.66 -11.62 4.96
N THR A 93 -12.07 -11.37 3.78
CA THR A 93 -11.73 -12.46 2.85
C THR A 93 -10.74 -13.45 3.47
N ASP A 94 -9.75 -12.98 4.23
CA ASP A 94 -8.81 -13.85 4.93
C ASP A 94 -9.52 -14.70 6.00
N ILE A 95 -10.46 -14.12 6.75
CA ILE A 95 -11.28 -14.84 7.74
C ILE A 95 -12.11 -15.93 7.06
N ASP A 96 -12.70 -15.67 5.89
CA ASP A 96 -13.45 -16.67 5.13
C ASP A 96 -12.55 -17.82 4.67
N ILE A 97 -11.37 -17.50 4.14
CA ILE A 97 -10.38 -18.50 3.74
C ILE A 97 -9.97 -19.38 4.94
N ILE A 98 -9.72 -18.77 6.09
CA ILE A 98 -9.37 -19.48 7.32
C ILE A 98 -10.54 -20.33 7.79
N SER A 99 -11.77 -19.83 7.68
CA SER A 99 -13.01 -20.56 8.02
C SER A 99 -13.16 -21.81 7.16
N THR A 100 -12.97 -21.71 5.84
CA THR A 100 -12.95 -22.89 4.96
C THR A 100 -11.83 -23.86 5.31
N ALA A 101 -10.65 -23.37 5.71
CA ALA A 101 -9.56 -24.24 6.15
C ALA A 101 -9.90 -24.98 7.46
N LEU A 102 -10.63 -24.34 8.38
CA LEU A 102 -11.14 -24.97 9.60
C LEU A 102 -12.17 -26.05 9.29
N GLU A 103 -13.05 -25.83 8.30
CA GLU A 103 -14.01 -26.87 7.86
C GLU A 103 -13.30 -28.10 7.28
N LEU A 104 -12.23 -27.90 6.52
CA LEU A 104 -11.39 -29.01 6.03
C LEU A 104 -10.69 -29.75 7.17
N TYR A 105 -10.20 -29.02 8.18
CA TYR A 105 -9.64 -29.63 9.39
C TYR A 105 -10.70 -30.50 10.11
N TRP A 106 -11.92 -29.97 10.27
CA TRP A 106 -13.02 -30.70 10.90
C TRP A 106 -13.37 -31.98 10.14
N LEU A 107 -13.31 -31.97 8.80
CA LEU A 107 -13.58 -33.15 7.98
C LEU A 107 -12.60 -34.31 8.22
N ASP A 108 -11.35 -34.01 8.54
CA ASP A 108 -10.33 -35.03 8.80
C ASP A 108 -10.29 -35.48 10.26
N ILE A 109 -10.45 -34.54 11.20
CA ILE A 109 -10.19 -34.77 12.63
C ILE A 109 -11.49 -34.94 13.45
N ASP A 110 -12.66 -34.63 12.86
CA ASP A 110 -14.00 -34.68 13.45
C ASP A 110 -14.30 -33.59 14.51
N HIS A 111 -13.36 -32.67 14.75
CA HIS A 111 -13.57 -31.49 15.61
C HIS A 111 -12.70 -30.31 15.14
N TYR A 112 -13.06 -29.10 15.53
CA TYR A 112 -12.22 -27.92 15.30
C TYR A 112 -11.02 -27.89 16.27
N PRO A 113 -9.91 -27.21 15.91
CA PRO A 113 -8.77 -27.02 16.81
C PRO A 113 -9.19 -26.41 18.15
N SER A 114 -8.55 -26.83 19.23
CA SER A 114 -8.75 -26.20 20.54
C SER A 114 -8.25 -24.76 20.51
N THR A 115 -8.79 -23.91 21.38
CA THR A 115 -8.31 -22.54 21.56
C THR A 115 -6.81 -22.47 21.87
N LYS A 116 -6.24 -23.52 22.50
CA LYS A 116 -4.82 -23.59 22.84
C LYS A 116 -3.94 -23.87 21.62
N ALA A 117 -4.36 -24.78 20.73
CA ALA A 117 -3.65 -25.03 19.47
C ALA A 117 -3.84 -23.85 18.50
N GLY A 118 -5.06 -23.30 18.49
CA GLY A 118 -5.45 -22.13 17.73
C GLY A 118 -5.32 -22.32 16.21
N LEU A 119 -5.20 -21.21 15.49
CA LEU A 119 -5.07 -21.22 14.03
C LEU A 119 -3.75 -21.82 13.52
N LYS A 120 -2.77 -22.06 14.40
CA LYS A 120 -1.51 -22.72 14.05
C LYS A 120 -1.73 -24.19 13.64
N ALA A 121 -2.75 -24.84 14.18
CA ALA A 121 -3.13 -26.22 13.86
C ALA A 121 -3.47 -26.41 12.37
N LEU A 122 -3.82 -25.32 11.67
CA LEU A 122 -4.09 -25.35 10.23
C LEU A 122 -2.82 -25.54 9.38
N GLU A 123 -1.63 -25.32 9.94
CA GLU A 123 -0.36 -25.42 9.21
C GLU A 123 0.54 -26.52 9.73
N VAL A 124 0.51 -26.75 11.04
CA VAL A 124 1.34 -27.75 11.70
C VAL A 124 0.44 -28.59 12.57
N ARG A 125 0.57 -29.92 12.44
CA ARG A 125 -0.14 -30.87 13.29
C ARG A 125 0.12 -30.59 14.77
N ASP A 126 -0.94 -30.58 15.57
CA ASP A 126 -0.84 -30.58 17.03
C ASP A 126 -1.20 -31.98 17.56
N PRO A 127 -0.23 -32.76 18.07
CA PRO A 127 -0.50 -34.09 18.61
C PRO A 127 -1.48 -34.12 19.79
N ALA A 128 -1.66 -33.00 20.49
CA ALA A 128 -2.61 -32.92 21.60
C ALA A 128 -4.06 -32.85 21.11
N ASP A 129 -4.30 -32.20 19.96
CA ASP A 129 -5.61 -32.11 19.32
C ASP A 129 -5.88 -33.27 18.36
N ASP A 130 -4.86 -33.90 17.78
CA ASP A 130 -5.00 -35.06 16.90
C ASP A 130 -4.18 -36.27 17.41
N PRO A 131 -4.62 -36.95 18.47
CA PRO A 131 -3.93 -38.15 18.96
C PRO A 131 -4.02 -39.34 18.00
N GLY A 132 -4.97 -39.31 17.05
CA GLY A 132 -5.24 -40.38 16.09
C GLY A 132 -4.41 -40.33 14.80
N ASP A 133 -3.58 -39.31 14.63
CA ASP A 133 -2.78 -39.07 13.41
C ASP A 133 -3.65 -38.98 12.14
N LYS A 134 -4.84 -38.37 12.28
CA LYS A 134 -5.78 -38.14 11.17
C LYS A 134 -5.46 -36.87 10.37
N TRP A 135 -4.63 -35.98 10.92
CA TRP A 135 -4.29 -34.70 10.28
C TRP A 135 -3.68 -34.89 8.89
N ASN A 136 -4.27 -34.23 7.88
CA ASN A 136 -3.85 -34.29 6.48
C ASN A 136 -3.55 -32.90 5.89
N GLY A 137 -3.16 -31.97 6.76
CA GLY A 137 -2.80 -30.61 6.36
C GLY A 137 -1.47 -30.52 5.61
N PRO A 138 -0.97 -29.30 5.34
CA PRO A 138 -1.49 -28.02 5.82
C PRO A 138 -2.77 -27.59 5.10
N TYR A 139 -3.76 -27.14 5.87
CA TYR A 139 -5.06 -26.68 5.39
C TYR A 139 -5.01 -25.28 4.79
N LEU A 140 -4.05 -24.44 5.23
CA LEU A 140 -3.78 -23.13 4.63
C LEU A 140 -2.77 -23.25 3.48
N LYS A 141 -3.27 -23.22 2.24
CA LYS A 141 -2.41 -23.24 1.04
C LYS A 141 -1.57 -21.97 0.97
N ARG A 142 -0.26 -22.10 0.75
CA ARG A 142 0.69 -20.98 0.59
C ARG A 142 0.31 -19.96 -0.49
N LYS A 143 -0.46 -20.37 -1.50
CA LYS A 143 -0.96 -19.47 -2.56
C LYS A 143 -2.02 -18.48 -2.05
N LEU A 144 -2.70 -18.81 -0.95
CA LEU A 144 -3.65 -17.93 -0.28
C LEU A 144 -2.81 -16.95 0.53
N LYS A 145 -2.69 -15.71 0.06
CA LYS A 145 -1.83 -14.65 0.61
C LYS A 145 -2.37 -14.09 1.93
N VAL A 146 -2.66 -14.98 2.88
CA VAL A 146 -3.02 -14.65 4.25
C VAL A 146 -1.75 -14.16 4.95
N LYS A 147 -1.84 -12.99 5.58
CA LYS A 147 -0.71 -12.42 6.32
C LYS A 147 -0.49 -13.23 7.60
N LYS A 148 0.76 -13.46 7.99
CA LYS A 148 1.11 -14.25 9.17
C LYS A 148 2.09 -13.50 10.05
N SER A 149 2.04 -13.76 11.34
CA SER A 149 3.04 -13.32 12.31
C SER A 149 4.36 -14.09 12.11
N PRO A 150 5.47 -13.65 12.72
CA PRO A 150 6.74 -14.39 12.69
C PRO A 150 6.63 -15.83 13.22
N ALA A 151 5.62 -16.11 14.05
CA ALA A 151 5.34 -17.44 14.58
C ALA A 151 4.50 -18.32 13.64
N GLY A 152 4.14 -17.83 12.44
CA GLY A 152 3.32 -18.53 11.46
C GLY A 152 1.81 -18.47 11.73
N ILE A 153 1.37 -17.60 12.63
CA ILE A 153 -0.06 -17.47 13.00
C ILE A 153 -0.72 -16.46 12.07
N PRO A 154 -1.90 -16.75 11.47
CA PRO A 154 -2.64 -15.79 10.67
C PRO A 154 -2.93 -14.47 11.42
N THR A 155 -2.69 -13.35 10.76
CA THR A 155 -2.94 -12.00 11.26
C THR A 155 -3.87 -11.25 10.32
N ASP A 156 -4.55 -10.23 10.84
CA ASP A 156 -5.31 -9.28 10.02
C ASP A 156 -4.40 -8.43 9.11
N ARG A 157 -5.02 -7.58 8.28
CA ARG A 157 -4.28 -6.70 7.34
C ARG A 157 -3.62 -5.50 8.02
N TRP A 158 -3.91 -5.25 9.28
CA TRP A 158 -3.23 -4.27 10.12
C TRP A 158 -1.99 -4.87 10.80
N GLY A 159 -1.89 -6.20 10.87
CA GLY A 159 -0.83 -6.95 11.53
C GLY A 159 -1.16 -7.40 12.94
N ASN A 160 -2.40 -7.27 13.40
CA ASN A 160 -2.84 -7.81 14.67
C ASN A 160 -3.17 -9.31 14.53
N GLU A 161 -2.93 -10.07 15.59
CA GLU A 161 -3.28 -11.50 15.61
C GLU A 161 -4.80 -11.68 15.70
N LEU A 162 -5.32 -12.62 14.90
CA LEU A 162 -6.73 -12.96 14.93
C LEU A 162 -7.06 -13.70 16.23
N GLN A 163 -8.13 -13.30 16.89
CA GLN A 163 -8.63 -14.00 18.06
C GLN A 163 -9.46 -15.20 17.62
N TYR A 164 -9.04 -16.38 18.05
CA TYR A 164 -9.72 -17.62 17.74
C TYR A 164 -10.21 -18.28 19.03
N THR A 165 -11.48 -18.66 19.03
CA THR A 165 -12.10 -19.42 20.12
C THR A 165 -12.89 -20.58 19.53
N SER A 166 -12.78 -21.76 20.13
CA SER A 166 -13.57 -22.93 19.74
C SER A 166 -14.00 -23.77 20.95
N ASP A 167 -15.17 -24.39 20.82
CA ASP A 167 -15.69 -25.42 21.71
C ASP A 167 -15.54 -26.84 21.10
N GLY A 168 -14.82 -26.97 19.99
CA GLY A 168 -14.63 -28.20 19.21
C GLY A 168 -15.73 -28.49 18.18
N LYS A 169 -16.93 -27.91 18.32
CA LYS A 169 -18.07 -28.07 17.39
C LYS A 169 -18.36 -26.84 16.56
N SER A 170 -17.99 -25.68 17.08
CA SER A 170 -18.13 -24.37 16.48
C SER A 170 -16.86 -23.57 16.74
N PHE A 171 -16.68 -22.50 15.97
CA PHE A 171 -15.57 -21.59 16.16
C PHE A 171 -16.01 -20.15 15.94
N THR A 172 -15.21 -19.23 16.45
CA THR A 172 -15.34 -17.80 16.14
C THR A 172 -13.95 -17.23 15.90
N ILE A 173 -13.81 -16.50 14.80
CA ILE A 173 -12.62 -15.71 14.49
C ILE A 173 -12.99 -14.24 14.59
N ILE A 174 -12.19 -13.46 15.32
CA ILE A 174 -12.39 -12.02 15.49
C ILE A 174 -11.10 -11.28 15.14
N SER A 175 -11.22 -10.29 14.27
CA SER A 175 -10.23 -9.23 14.06
C SER A 175 -10.71 -7.98 14.75
N TYR A 176 -9.87 -7.37 15.59
CA TYR A 176 -10.19 -6.13 16.30
C TYR A 176 -9.99 -4.86 15.45
N GLY A 177 -9.86 -4.99 14.13
CA GLY A 177 -9.75 -3.85 13.24
C GLY A 177 -8.44 -3.06 13.39
N ALA A 178 -8.47 -1.79 13.00
CA ALA A 178 -7.26 -0.98 12.86
C ALA A 178 -6.59 -0.59 14.19
N ASP A 179 -7.33 -0.53 15.29
CA ASP A 179 -6.82 -0.17 16.61
C ASP A 179 -6.36 -1.39 17.43
N GLY A 180 -6.71 -2.60 16.99
CA GLY A 180 -6.35 -3.85 17.64
C GLY A 180 -7.05 -4.08 18.98
N LYS A 181 -8.16 -3.38 19.26
CA LYS A 181 -8.91 -3.49 20.52
C LYS A 181 -10.36 -3.90 20.29
N PRO A 182 -10.97 -4.64 21.22
CA PRO A 182 -12.39 -5.01 21.10
C PRO A 182 -13.29 -3.77 21.06
N GLY A 183 -14.22 -3.76 20.11
CA GLY A 183 -15.23 -2.72 19.94
C GLY A 183 -14.93 -1.81 18.74
N GLY A 184 -14.90 -0.50 18.99
CA GLY A 184 -14.57 0.50 17.97
C GLY A 184 -15.67 0.83 16.95
N THR A 185 -15.37 1.78 16.06
CA THR A 185 -16.26 2.22 14.98
C THR A 185 -15.46 2.47 13.69
N GLY A 186 -16.13 2.45 12.54
CA GLY A 186 -15.46 2.70 11.27
C GLY A 186 -14.47 1.58 10.91
N PHE A 187 -13.16 1.90 10.87
CA PHE A 187 -12.08 0.95 10.62
C PHE A 187 -11.57 0.26 11.88
N ASP A 188 -11.92 0.79 13.05
CA ASP A 188 -11.59 0.21 14.36
C ASP A 188 -12.66 -0.81 14.79
N LYS A 189 -13.71 -1.00 13.98
CA LYS A 189 -14.77 -1.93 14.30
C LYS A 189 -14.31 -3.38 14.13
N ASP A 190 -14.65 -4.22 15.10
CA ASP A 190 -14.46 -5.67 15.04
C ASP A 190 -15.07 -6.31 13.77
N ILE A 191 -14.31 -7.22 13.15
CA ILE A 191 -14.73 -8.07 12.03
C ILE A 191 -14.77 -9.51 12.54
N LYS A 192 -15.94 -10.16 12.47
CA LYS A 192 -16.18 -11.51 12.98
C LYS A 192 -16.50 -12.48 11.86
N SER A 193 -16.08 -13.74 12.01
CA SER A 193 -16.50 -14.83 11.12
C SER A 193 -18.04 -14.93 11.09
N GLY A 194 -18.63 -14.82 9.89
CA GLY A 194 -20.09 -14.93 9.68
C GLY A 194 -20.88 -13.61 9.69
N GLU A 195 -20.29 -12.47 10.06
CA GLU A 195 -20.94 -11.15 9.96
C GLU A 195 -20.49 -10.41 8.68
N ARG A 196 -21.30 -10.42 7.60
CA ARG A 196 -21.03 -9.62 6.39
C ARG A 196 -21.12 -8.12 6.69
N TYR A 197 -19.98 -7.44 6.70
CA TYR A 197 -19.90 -6.03 7.07
C TYR A 197 -20.17 -5.06 5.90
N TYR A 198 -19.86 -5.44 4.65
CA TYR A 198 -20.07 -4.58 3.49
C TYR A 198 -21.47 -4.65 2.89
N GLU A 199 -22.18 -5.75 3.06
CA GLU A 199 -23.52 -5.91 2.50
C GLU A 199 -24.52 -4.93 3.16
N LYS A 200 -24.31 -4.51 4.41
CA LYS A 200 -25.25 -3.57 5.04
C LYS A 200 -25.15 -2.14 4.50
N LYS A 201 -23.98 -1.68 4.04
CA LYS A 201 -23.77 -0.27 3.67
C LYS A 201 -24.16 0.05 2.21
N TYR A 202 -24.07 -0.92 1.31
CA TYR A 202 -24.47 -0.73 -0.09
C TYR A 202 -26.00 -0.82 -0.26
N TYR A 203 -26.66 -1.76 0.40
CA TYR A 203 -28.11 -1.90 0.33
C TYR A 203 -28.87 -0.80 1.08
N GLU A 204 -28.35 -0.30 2.22
CA GLU A 204 -28.97 0.86 2.91
C GLU A 204 -28.89 2.16 2.10
N HIS A 205 -27.93 2.28 1.17
CA HIS A 205 -27.80 3.45 0.32
C HIS A 205 -28.74 3.41 -0.89
N GLU A 206 -29.10 2.22 -1.38
CA GLU A 206 -30.14 2.02 -2.40
C GLU A 206 -31.56 2.17 -1.81
N LEU A 207 -31.80 1.64 -0.61
CA LEU A 207 -33.11 1.74 0.08
C LEU A 207 -33.49 3.14 0.56
N LYS A 208 -32.55 4.10 0.56
CA LYS A 208 -32.82 5.53 0.86
C LYS A 208 -32.88 6.42 -0.38
N SER A 209 -32.73 5.82 -1.58
CA SER A 209 -32.80 6.53 -2.86
C SER A 209 -34.07 6.24 -3.68
N GLU A 210 -35.01 5.48 -3.12
CA GLU A 210 -36.41 5.37 -3.57
C GLU A 210 -37.33 6.15 -2.62
#